data_AF-A0A1A9RTD5-F1
#
_entry.id   AF-A0A1A9RTD5-F1
#
_cell.length_a   1.000
_cell.length_b   1.000
_cell.length_c   1.000
_cell.angle_alpha   90.00
_cell.angle_beta   90.00
_cell.angle_gamma   90.00
#
_symmetry.space_group_name_H-M   'P 1'
#
loop_
_entity.id
_entity.type
_entity.pdbx_description
1 polymer ?
#
loop_
_entity_poly.entity_id
_entity_poly.type
_entity_poly.pdbx_seq_one_letter_code
_entity_poly.pdbx_strand_id
1 'polypeptide(L)' 'MRVVYVIQELTEGAFIGVDGLGGLEYVRKLDEAFRFRNLNVALDHGRDIDSSLRNVAFYSLYEPE' A
#
# COMPACT_ATOMS: atom_id res chain seq x y z
N MET A 1 -12.70 14.12 -7.28
CA MET A 1 -11.59 13.91 -6.31
C MET A 1 -11.86 12.59 -5.61
N ARG A 2 -10.96 11.61 -5.76
CA ARG A 2 -11.15 10.23 -5.29
C ARG A 2 -10.27 9.94 -4.08
N VAL A 3 -10.77 9.14 -3.14
CA VAL A 3 -9.97 8.63 -2.01
C VAL A 3 -9.39 7.29 -2.39
N VAL A 4 -8.08 7.14 -2.21
CA VAL A 4 -7.36 5.87 -2.35
C VAL A 4 -6.57 5.59 -1.08
N TYR A 5 -6.20 4.35 -0.88
CA TYR A 5 -5.43 3.90 0.28
C TYR A 5 -4.10 3.33 -0.19
N VAL A 6 -3.07 3.59 0.60
CA VAL A 6 -1.74 3.00 0.44
C VAL A 6 -1.30 2.37 1.75
N ILE A 7 -0.39 1.40 1.65
CA ILE A 7 0.14 0.66 2.79
C ILE A 7 1.64 0.96 2.87
N GLN A 8 2.11 1.36 4.05
CA GLN A 8 3.53 1.54 4.34
C GLN A 8 3.96 0.57 5.43
N GLU A 9 5.07 -0.11 5.20
CA GLU A 9 5.84 -0.81 6.22
C GLU A 9 6.72 0.21 6.96
N LEU A 10 6.56 0.30 8.28
CA LEU A 10 7.14 1.38 9.07
C LEU A 10 8.59 1.12 9.51
N THR A 11 9.07 -0.12 9.46
CA THR A 11 10.43 -0.47 9.88
C THR A 11 11.46 -0.01 8.86
N GLU A 12 11.21 -0.25 7.58
CA GLU A 12 12.04 0.19 6.45
C GLU A 12 11.52 1.49 5.82
N GLY A 13 10.30 1.90 6.16
CA GLY A 13 9.64 3.07 5.58
C GLY A 13 9.21 2.88 4.12
N ALA A 14 9.14 1.62 3.66
CA ALA A 14 8.77 1.28 2.29
C ALA A 14 7.26 1.15 2.13
N PHE A 15 6.75 1.42 0.93
CA PHE A 15 5.36 1.21 0.57
C PHE A 15 5.19 -0.11 -0.18
N ILE A 16 3.99 -0.66 -0.11
CA ILE A 16 3.58 -1.73 -1.02
C ILE A 16 3.34 -1.12 -2.40
N GLY A 17 4.07 -1.58 -3.41
CA GLY A 17 3.93 -1.25 -4.82
C GLY A 17 3.55 -2.47 -5.65
N VAL A 18 3.66 -2.33 -6.97
CA VAL A 18 3.45 -3.43 -7.93
C VAL A 18 4.60 -3.45 -8.90
N ASP A 19 5.16 -4.63 -9.13
CA ASP A 19 6.14 -4.83 -10.17
C ASP A 19 5.49 -4.72 -11.57
N GLY A 20 6.33 -4.66 -12.61
CA GLY A 20 5.87 -4.58 -14.00
C GLY A 20 5.10 -5.83 -14.50
N LEU A 21 4.95 -6.87 -13.68
CA LEU A 21 4.25 -8.12 -13.97
C LEU A 21 2.96 -8.28 -13.15
N GLY A 22 2.63 -7.32 -12.27
CA GLY A 22 1.45 -7.37 -11.40
C GLY A 22 1.70 -8.03 -10.03
N GLY A 23 2.94 -8.41 -9.72
CA GLY A 23 3.36 -8.91 -8.41
C GLY A 23 3.53 -7.77 -7.40
N LEU A 24 3.41 -8.09 -6.12
CA LEU A 24 3.61 -7.11 -5.05
C LEU A 24 5.10 -6.94 -4.76
N GLU A 25 5.56 -5.70 -4.65
CA GLU A 25 6.96 -5.37 -4.31
C GLU A 25 7.03 -4.22 -3.30
N TYR A 26 8.20 -4.05 -2.65
CA TYR A 26 8.45 -2.91 -1.78
C TYR A 26 9.06 -1.75 -2.57
N VAL A 27 8.42 -0.59 -2.53
CA VAL A 27 8.86 0.63 -3.22
C VAL A 27 9.15 1.74 -2.21
N ARG A 28 10.11 2.62 -2.49
CA ARG A 28 10.48 3.69 -1.55
C ARG A 28 9.73 5.00 -1.76
N LYS A 29 9.10 5.18 -2.92
CA LYS A 29 8.38 6.41 -3.26
C LYS A 29 6.88 6.18 -3.18
N LEU A 30 6.19 7.15 -2.59
CA LEU A 30 4.73 7.13 -2.49
C LEU A 30 4.07 7.03 -3.87
N ASP A 31 4.59 7.69 -4.90
CA ASP A 31 4.00 7.70 -6.25
C ASP A 31 4.02 6.31 -6.92
N GLU A 32 4.94 5.44 -6.51
CA GLU A 32 5.07 4.06 -7.00
C GLU A 32 4.22 3.07 -6.18
N ALA A 33 3.64 3.52 -5.06
CA ALA A 33 2.86 2.65 -4.19
C ALA A 33 1.52 2.25 -4.83
N PHE A 34 1.08 1.03 -4.54
CA PHE A 34 -0.18 0.52 -5.04
C PHE A 34 -1.37 1.27 -4.45
N ARG A 35 -2.33 1.63 -5.31
CA ARG A 35 -3.51 2.41 -4.94
C ARG A 35 -4.72 1.52 -4.75
N PHE A 36 -5.07 1.26 -3.51
CA PHE A 36 -6.30 0.56 -3.17
C PHE A 36 -7.48 1.52 -3.22
N ARG A 37 -8.51 1.21 -4.01
CA ARG A 37 -9.75 2.01 -4.06
C ARG A 37 -10.72 1.72 -2.91
N ASN A 38 -10.40 0.71 -2.09
CA ASN A 38 -11.23 0.24 -1.00
C ASN A 38 -10.35 -0.08 0.21
N LEU A 39 -10.70 0.47 1.38
CA LEU A 39 -9.93 0.28 2.60
C LEU A 39 -9.91 -1.18 3.07
N ASN A 40 -11.02 -1.90 2.95
CA ASN A 40 -11.08 -3.30 3.36
C ASN A 40 -10.15 -4.15 2.49
N VAL A 41 -10.10 -3.88 1.19
CA VAL A 41 -9.14 -4.55 0.28
C VAL A 41 -7.70 -4.22 0.69
N ALA A 42 -7.40 -2.97 1.01
CA ALA A 42 -6.06 -2.61 1.52
C ALA A 42 -5.72 -3.38 2.80
N LEU A 43 -6.65 -3.46 3.74
CA LEU A 43 -6.47 -4.19 5.00
C LEU A 43 -6.24 -5.70 4.78
N ASP A 44 -7.01 -6.32 3.89
CA ASP A 44 -6.86 -7.75 3.56
C ASP A 44 -5.48 -8.00 2.92
N HIS A 45 -5.08 -7.20 1.93
CA HIS A 45 -3.74 -7.29 1.35
C HIS A 45 -2.63 -7.05 2.38
N GLY A 46 -2.79 -6.07 3.27
CA GLY A 46 -1.81 -5.82 4.34
C GLY A 46 -1.64 -7.00 5.28
N ARG A 47 -2.68 -7.83 5.46
CA ARG A 47 -2.62 -9.07 6.26
C ARG A 47 -1.96 -10.22 5.50
N ASP A 48 -2.20 -10.32 4.19
CA ASP A 48 -1.69 -11.40 3.35
C ASP A 48 -0.19 -11.24 3.01
N ILE A 49 0.28 -10.00 2.88
CA ILE A 49 1.66 -9.71 2.45
C ILE A 49 2.69 -10.16 3.49
N ASP A 50 2.37 -10.12 4.79
CA ASP A 50 3.24 -10.70 5.80
C ASP A 50 2.55 -10.91 7.14
N SER A 51 2.66 -12.15 7.64
CA SER A 51 2.31 -12.47 9.03
C SER A 51 3.21 -11.79 10.08
N SER A 52 4.34 -11.22 9.66
CA SER A 52 5.33 -10.52 10.48
C SER A 52 5.17 -8.98 10.50
N LEU A 53 4.32 -8.42 9.62
CA LEU A 53 4.00 -6.98 9.47
C LEU A 53 3.17 -6.42 10.64
N ARG A 54 3.66 -6.56 11.87
CA ARG A 54 3.05 -5.92 13.05
C ARG A 54 3.17 -4.40 13.03
N ASN A 55 3.87 -3.82 12.06
CA ASN A 55 4.23 -2.41 12.02
C ASN A 55 3.94 -1.78 10.63
N VAL A 56 2.66 -1.75 10.24
CA VAL A 56 2.20 -1.08 9.03
C VAL A 56 1.33 0.13 9.34
N ALA A 57 1.38 1.12 8.46
CA ALA A 57 0.44 2.24 8.43
C ALA A 57 -0.38 2.22 7.14
N PHE A 58 -1.66 2.56 7.27
CA PHE A 58 -2.57 2.74 6.16
C PHE A 58 -2.83 4.24 6.02
N TYR A 59 -2.55 4.80 4.85
CA TYR A 59 -2.76 6.21 4.57
C TYR A 59 -3.89 6.38 3.56
N SER A 60 -4.79 7.33 3.84
CA SER A 60 -5.76 7.83 2.88
C SER A 60 -5.14 8.96 2.07
N LEU A 61 -5.18 8.85 0.75
CA LEU A 61 -4.74 9.89 -0.18
C LEU A 61 -5.95 10.41 -0.97
N TYR A 62 -5.93 11.71 -1.27
CA TYR A 62 -6.92 12.36 -2.11
C TYR A 62 -6.28 12.61 -3.48
N GLU A 63 -6.77 11.91 -4.50
CA GLU A 63 -6.29 12.04 -5.87
C GLU A 63 -7.32 12.81 -6.73
N PRO A 64 -6.86 13.56 -7.75
CA PRO A 64 -7.76 14.04 -8.79
C PRO A 64 -8.43 12.87 -9.52
N GLU A 65 -9.59 13.14 -10.13
CA GLU A 65 -10.30 12.12 -10.95
C GLU A 65 -9.55 11.79 -12.24
#